data_AF-A0A955UWK4-F1
#
_entry.id   AF-A0A955UWK4-F1
#
_cell.length_a   1.000
_cell.length_b   1.000
_cell.length_c   1.000
_cell.angle_alpha   90.00
_cell.angle_beta   90.00
_cell.angle_gamma   90.00
#
_symmetry.space_group_name_H-M   'P 1'
#
loop_
_entity.id
_entity.type
_entity.pdbx_description
1 polymer ?
#
loop_
_entity_poly.entity_id
_entity_poly.type
_entity_poly.pdbx_seq_one_letter_code
_entity_poly.pdbx_strand_id
1 'polypeptide(L)' 'MRPEPARARRALSTPRRAAATIDVTLLELVTAVAEVTDDEREIVATVMSMLRSGRARLVGNFRDEPLDSF' A
#
# COMPACT_ATOMS: atom_id res chain seq x y z
N MET A 1 -20.57 50.79 6.70
CA MET A 1 -19.83 50.06 5.65
C MET A 1 -18.84 49.13 6.35
N ARG A 2 -19.08 47.82 6.39
CA ARG A 2 -18.15 46.80 6.91
C ARG A 2 -17.71 45.93 5.72
N PRO A 3 -16.42 45.67 5.48
CA PRO A 3 -16.03 44.74 4.43
C PRO A 3 -16.24 43.30 4.90
N GLU A 4 -16.95 42.49 4.12
CA GLU A 4 -16.98 41.03 4.29
C GLU A 4 -15.60 40.44 3.96
N PRO A 5 -15.03 39.56 4.79
CA PRO A 5 -13.79 38.87 4.45
C PRO A 5 -14.08 37.81 3.39
N ALA A 6 -13.23 37.82 2.36
CA ALA A 6 -13.21 36.87 1.26
C ALA A 6 -13.35 35.43 1.77
N ARG A 7 -14.44 34.76 1.35
CA ARG A 7 -14.66 33.34 1.58
C ARG A 7 -13.47 32.57 1.02
N ALA A 8 -12.60 32.12 1.92
CA ALA A 8 -11.52 31.21 1.64
C ALA A 8 -12.08 30.04 0.82
N ARG A 9 -11.63 29.93 -0.42
CA ARG A 9 -11.87 28.76 -1.28
C ARG A 9 -11.15 27.60 -0.60
N ARG A 10 -11.86 26.93 0.29
CA ARG A 10 -11.43 25.66 0.87
C ARG A 10 -11.41 24.68 -0.29
N ALA A 11 -10.23 24.53 -0.88
CA ALA A 11 -9.96 23.49 -1.86
C ALA A 11 -10.43 22.18 -1.24
N LEU A 12 -11.45 21.58 -1.84
CA LEU A 12 -11.91 20.27 -1.50
C LEU A 12 -10.80 19.32 -1.95
N SER A 13 -9.85 19.06 -1.05
CA SER A 13 -8.90 17.97 -1.21
C SER A 13 -9.74 16.71 -1.25
N THR A 14 -10.04 16.20 -2.45
CA THR A 14 -10.66 14.91 -2.64
C THR A 14 -9.87 13.93 -1.76
N PRO A 15 -10.49 13.24 -0.79
CA PRO A 15 -9.76 12.25 -0.03
C PRO A 15 -9.30 11.22 -1.06
N ARG A 16 -7.99 11.16 -1.31
CA ARG A 16 -7.38 10.04 -2.02
C ARG A 16 -7.78 8.83 -1.20
N ARG A 17 -8.77 8.09 -1.70
CA ARG A 17 -9.38 6.93 -1.03
C ARG A 17 -8.22 6.14 -0.45
N ALA A 18 -8.07 6.14 0.87
CA ALA A 18 -6.95 5.48 1.51
C ALA A 18 -6.98 4.04 1.00
N ALA A 19 -5.95 3.65 0.24
CA ALA A 19 -5.89 2.30 -0.29
C ALA A 19 -5.95 1.37 0.92
N ALA A 20 -6.98 0.52 0.98
CA ALA A 20 -7.13 -0.39 2.10
C ALA A 20 -5.90 -1.29 2.14
N THR A 21 -5.20 -1.30 3.26
CA THR A 21 -4.10 -2.24 3.51
C THR A 21 -4.70 -3.62 3.70
N ILE A 22 -4.18 -4.61 2.99
CA ILE A 22 -4.63 -6.00 3.07
C ILE A 22 -3.70 -6.75 4.04
N ASP A 23 -4.28 -7.42 5.02
CA ASP A 23 -3.55 -8.34 5.92
C ASP A 23 -3.45 -9.71 5.25
N VAL A 24 -2.23 -10.18 5.00
CA VAL A 24 -1.95 -11.41 4.24
C VAL A 24 -0.74 -12.15 4.81
N THR A 25 -0.66 -13.46 4.64
CA THR A 25 0.61 -14.17 4.85
C THR A 25 1.54 -13.99 3.66
N LEU A 26 2.85 -14.19 3.87
CA LEU A 26 3.82 -14.11 2.77
C LEU A 26 3.53 -15.14 1.67
N LEU A 27 3.14 -16.36 2.07
CA LEU A 27 2.80 -17.43 1.13
C LEU A 27 1.62 -17.03 0.25
N GLU A 28 0.51 -16.57 0.84
CA GLU A 28 -0.66 -16.13 0.08
C GLU A 28 -0.32 -14.99 -0.89
N LEU A 29 0.49 -14.03 -0.45
CA LEU A 29 0.88 -12.90 -1.29
C LEU A 29 1.74 -13.33 -2.47
N VAL A 30 2.75 -14.18 -2.23
CA VAL A 30 3.62 -14.71 -3.29
C VAL A 30 2.82 -15.58 -4.26
N THR A 31 1.96 -16.47 -3.76
CA THR A 31 1.11 -17.32 -4.58
C THR A 31 0.18 -16.49 -5.47
N ALA A 32 -0.48 -15.47 -4.91
CA ALA A 32 -1.38 -14.61 -5.68
C ALA A 32 -0.67 -13.81 -6.78
N VAL A 33 0.57 -13.37 -6.56
CA VAL A 33 1.36 -12.68 -7.59
C VAL A 33 1.86 -13.66 -8.65
N ALA A 34 2.25 -14.87 -8.25
CA ALA A 34 2.69 -15.94 -9.15
C ALA A 34 1.57 -16.44 -10.09
N GLU A 35 0.30 -16.24 -9.74
CA GLU A 35 -0.82 -16.52 -10.65
C GLU A 35 -0.87 -15.57 -11.87
N VAL A 36 -0.15 -14.43 -11.82
CA VAL A 36 -0.18 -13.38 -12.86
C VAL A 36 1.11 -13.36 -13.68
N THR A 37 2.24 -13.77 -13.10
CA THR A 37 3.54 -13.80 -13.78
C THR A 37 4.39 -14.97 -13.25
N ASP A 38 5.11 -15.63 -14.15
CA ASP A 38 6.05 -16.70 -13.83
C ASP A 38 7.49 -16.18 -13.65
N ASP A 39 7.75 -14.88 -13.85
CA ASP A 39 9.08 -14.29 -13.65
C ASP A 39 9.33 -14.03 -12.16
N GLU A 40 10.22 -14.82 -11.56
CA GLU A 40 10.59 -14.71 -10.14
C GLU A 40 11.03 -13.30 -9.72
N ARG A 41 11.69 -12.56 -10.61
CA ARG A 41 12.15 -11.19 -10.33
C ARG A 41 10.96 -10.23 -10.28
N GLU A 42 9.99 -10.40 -11.17
CA GLU A 42 8.76 -9.62 -11.15
C GLU A 42 7.91 -9.93 -9.91
N ILE A 43 7.84 -11.20 -9.50
CA ILE A 43 7.16 -11.61 -8.27
C ILE A 43 7.76 -10.89 -7.08
N VAL A 44 9.09 -11.02 -6.88
CA VAL A 44 9.79 -10.39 -5.75
C VAL A 44 9.62 -8.86 -5.79
N ALA A 45 9.81 -8.24 -6.95
CA ALA A 45 9.67 -6.79 -7.09
C ALA A 45 8.25 -6.30 -6.73
N THR A 46 7.23 -7.05 -7.15
CA THR A 46 5.82 -6.72 -6.89
C THR A 46 5.47 -6.88 -5.42
N VAL A 47 5.84 -8.02 -4.81
CA VAL A 47 5.65 -8.28 -3.38
C VAL A 47 6.31 -7.19 -2.54
N MET A 48 7.58 -6.88 -2.82
CA MET A 48 8.32 -5.83 -2.10
C MET A 48 7.68 -4.45 -2.28
N SER A 49 7.20 -4.14 -3.47
CA SER A 49 6.47 -2.89 -3.75
C SER A 49 5.19 -2.79 -2.93
N MET A 50 4.40 -3.87 -2.85
CA MET A 50 3.16 -3.92 -2.08
C MET A 50 3.39 -3.73 -0.58
N LEU A 51 4.43 -4.37 -0.03
CA LEU A 51 4.79 -4.27 1.39
C LEU A 51 5.34 -2.87 1.72
N ARG A 52 6.32 -2.38 0.96
CA ARG A 52 6.92 -1.05 1.18
C ARG A 52 5.92 0.11 1.02
N SER A 53 4.93 -0.06 0.14
CA SER A 53 3.88 0.95 -0.06
C SER A 53 2.73 0.86 0.95
N GLY A 54 2.75 -0.14 1.85
CA GLY A 54 1.68 -0.38 2.83
C GLY A 54 0.36 -0.86 2.21
N ARG A 55 0.38 -1.30 0.95
CA ARG A 55 -0.79 -1.93 0.30
C ARG A 55 -1.06 -3.32 0.86
N ALA A 56 -0.01 -4.02 1.28
CA ALA A 56 -0.07 -5.26 2.02
C ALA A 56 0.67 -5.14 3.35
N ARG A 57 0.19 -5.84 4.37
CA ARG A 57 0.85 -6.00 5.66
C ARG A 57 0.93 -7.49 5.97
N LEU A 58 2.12 -7.97 6.31
CA LEU A 58 2.33 -9.38 6.63
C LEU A 58 1.73 -9.73 7.98
N VAL A 59 1.06 -10.88 8.04
CA VAL A 59 0.61 -11.53 9.27
C VAL A 59 1.22 -12.93 9.40
N GLY A 60 1.18 -13.49 10.61
CA GLY A 60 1.77 -14.80 10.91
C GLY A 60 3.27 -14.70 11.22
N ASN A 61 4.06 -15.63 10.69
CA ASN A 61 5.47 -15.81 11.07
C ASN A 61 6.38 -14.65 10.67
N PHE A 62 6.05 -13.94 9.59
CA PHE A 62 6.83 -12.81 9.07
C PHE A 62 6.20 -11.46 9.45
N ARG A 63 5.31 -11.44 10.45
CA ARG A 63 4.75 -10.20 10.97
C ARG A 63 5.88 -9.37 11.58
N ASP A 64 5.93 -8.10 11.20
CA ASP A 64 6.92 -7.11 11.68
C ASP A 64 8.38 -7.44 11.33
N GLU A 65 8.63 -8.44 10.47
CA GLU A 65 9.98 -8.78 10.03
C GLU A 65 10.53 -7.67 9.11
N PRO A 66 11.80 -7.23 9.30
CA PRO A 66 12.38 -6.20 8.46
C PRO A 66 12.47 -6.67 7.00
N LEU A 67 11.98 -5.85 6.07
CA LEU A 67 12.02 -6.18 4.63
C LEU A 67 13.44 -6.17 4.05
N ASP A 68 14.41 -5.61 4.76
CA ASP A 68 15.80 -5.53 4.32
C ASP A 68 16.67 -6.71 4.83
N SER A 69 16.06 -7.71 5.46
CA SER A 69 16.74 -8.91 5.97
C SER A 69 16.98 -10.01 4.93
N PHE A 70 16.69 -9.78 3.64
CA PHE A 70 16.76 -10.79 2.56
C PHE A 70 17.65 -10.34 1.40
#